data_AF-A0A7G1KC87-F1
#
_entry.id   AF-A0A7G1KC87-F1
#
_cell.length_a   1.000
_cell.length_b   1.000
_cell.length_c   1.000
_cell.angle_alpha   90.00
_cell.angle_beta   90.00
_cell.angle_gamma   90.00
#
_symmetry.space_group_name_H-M   'P 1'
#
loop_
_entity.id
_entity.type
_entity.pdbx_description
1 polymer ?
#
loop_
_entity_poly.entity_id
_entity_poly.type
_entity_poly.pdbx_seq_one_letter_code
_entity_poly.pdbx_strand_id
1 'polypeptide(L)' 'MRAPDTIDIAERDTTPSREDTMMAAKGANDIADDDLEPLADETARQAQRVVAAYANDADECRMLLSMLGIGPSNRSE' A
#
# COMPACT_ATOMS: atom_id res chain seq x y z
N MET A 1 -48.11 7.85 28.80
CA MET A 1 -46.63 7.83 28.94
C MET A 1 -46.21 6.37 28.79
N ARG A 2 -45.52 5.99 27.70
CA ARG A 2 -45.17 4.61 27.35
C ARG A 2 -43.74 4.32 27.82
N ALA A 3 -43.53 3.19 28.51
CA ALA A 3 -42.21 2.77 29.01
C ALA A 3 -41.24 2.51 27.83
N PRO A 4 -39.93 2.74 28.00
CA PRO A 4 -38.95 2.45 26.96
C PRO A 4 -38.76 0.93 26.79
N ASP A 5 -38.83 0.47 25.54
CA ASP A 5 -38.49 -0.89 25.14
C ASP A 5 -37.09 -1.26 25.64
N THR A 6 -37.02 -2.33 26.42
CA THR A 6 -35.79 -3.00 26.80
C THR A 6 -35.10 -3.51 25.54
N ILE A 7 -33.93 -2.95 25.23
CA ILE A 7 -33.04 -3.49 24.21
C ILE A 7 -32.51 -4.82 24.75
N ASP A 8 -33.02 -5.93 24.21
CA ASP A 8 -32.37 -7.24 24.32
C ASP A 8 -31.02 -7.16 23.60
N ILE A 9 -29.94 -6.93 24.34
CA ILE A 9 -28.59 -7.20 23.86
C ILE A 9 -28.42 -8.71 23.86
N ALA A 10 -29.02 -9.38 22.88
CA ALA A 10 -28.60 -10.72 22.50
C ALA A 10 -27.14 -10.59 22.06
N GLU A 11 -26.26 -11.12 22.90
CA GLU A 11 -24.86 -11.41 22.65
C GLU A 11 -24.71 -11.92 21.22
N ARG A 12 -24.33 -11.03 20.30
CA ARG A 12 -23.95 -11.42 18.95
C ARG A 12 -22.60 -12.09 19.09
N ASP A 13 -22.63 -13.37 19.40
CA ASP A 13 -21.51 -14.29 19.20
C ASP A 13 -21.20 -14.30 17.70
N THR A 14 -20.50 -13.26 17.26
CA THR A 14 -19.94 -13.16 15.91
C THR A 14 -18.67 -13.97 15.98
N THR A 15 -18.83 -15.29 15.99
CA THR A 15 -17.79 -16.13 15.41
C THR A 15 -17.68 -15.70 13.95
N PRO A 16 -16.50 -15.25 13.48
CA PRO A 16 -16.36 -14.89 12.08
C PRO A 16 -16.71 -16.12 11.27
N SER A 17 -17.63 -15.96 10.31
CA SER A 17 -18.05 -17.07 9.47
C SER A 17 -16.81 -17.63 8.78
N ARG A 18 -16.78 -18.93 8.50
CA ARG A 18 -15.61 -19.57 7.87
C ARG A 18 -15.17 -18.81 6.61
N GLU A 19 -16.14 -18.23 5.91
CA GLU A 19 -15.99 -17.39 4.71
C GLU A 19 -15.25 -16.06 5.00
N ASP A 20 -15.50 -15.39 6.14
CA ASP A 20 -14.75 -14.19 6.56
C ASP A 20 -13.30 -14.53 6.94
N THR A 21 -13.06 -15.74 7.46
CA THR A 21 -11.72 -16.21 7.85
C THR A 21 -10.85 -16.56 6.62
N MET A 22 -11.46 -16.86 5.47
CA MET A 22 -10.75 -17.23 4.25
C MET A 22 -10.10 -16.04 3.52
N MET A 23 -10.43 -14.80 3.88
CA MET A 23 -9.87 -13.60 3.24
C MET A 23 -8.53 -13.13 3.85
N ALA A 24 -7.96 -13.87 4.81
CA ALA A 24 -6.75 -13.48 5.54
C ALA A 24 -5.57 -14.46 5.36
N ALA A 25 -5.42 -15.07 4.17
CA ALA A 25 -4.32 -16.02 3.92
C ALA A 25 -3.62 -15.89 2.56
N LYS A 26 -3.79 -14.77 1.84
CA LYS A 26 -2.82 -14.40 0.80
C LYS A 26 -1.65 -13.77 1.54
N GLY A 27 -0.63 -14.57 1.86
CA GLY A 27 0.55 -14.12 2.59
C GLY A 27 1.06 -12.81 1.98
N ALA A 28 1.40 -11.83 2.81
CA ALA A 28 1.83 -10.48 2.42
C ALA A 28 3.10 -10.43 1.53
N ASN A 29 3.58 -11.59 1.08
CA ASN A 29 4.79 -11.80 0.29
C ASN A 29 4.52 -12.60 -1.01
N ASP A 30 3.26 -12.94 -1.31
CA ASP A 30 2.84 -13.69 -2.51
C ASP A 30 2.00 -12.80 -3.44
N ILE A 31 2.41 -11.54 -3.62
CA ILE A 31 1.91 -10.70 -4.70
C ILE A 31 2.62 -11.21 -5.96
N ALA A 32 1.86 -11.74 -6.92
CA ALA A 32 2.46 -12.14 -8.19
C ALA A 32 2.99 -10.87 -8.88
N ASP A 33 4.15 -10.96 -9.53
CA ASP A 33 4.72 -9.82 -10.28
C ASP A 33 3.73 -9.32 -11.36
N ASP A 34 2.92 -10.23 -11.90
CA ASP A 34 1.84 -9.95 -12.85
C ASP A 34 0.67 -9.12 -12.27
N ASP A 35 0.55 -9.02 -10.94
CA ASP A 35 -0.45 -8.19 -10.24
C ASP A 35 0.08 -6.78 -9.94
N LEU A 36 1.35 -6.48 -10.27
CA LEU A 36 1.95 -5.16 -10.07
C LEU A 36 1.77 -4.29 -11.31
N GLU A 37 1.05 -3.17 -11.14
CA GLU A 37 1.00 -2.15 -12.18
C GLU A 37 2.35 -1.44 -12.33
N PRO A 38 2.82 -1.19 -13.56
CA PRO A 38 4.02 -0.40 -13.80
C PRO A 38 3.93 0.98 -13.14
N LEU A 39 5.03 1.44 -12.55
CA LEU A 39 5.09 2.77 -11.95
C LEU A 39 4.79 3.84 -13.00
N ALA A 40 3.82 4.71 -12.72
CA ALA A 40 3.51 5.83 -13.59
C ALA A 40 4.67 6.85 -13.66
N ASP A 41 4.90 7.43 -14.83
CA ASP A 41 5.97 8.41 -15.05
C ASP A 41 5.90 9.62 -14.11
N GLU A 42 4.69 10.05 -13.75
CA GLU A 42 4.49 11.16 -12.82
C GLU A 42 4.97 10.78 -11.40
N THR A 43 4.66 9.57 -10.95
CA THR A 43 5.12 9.07 -9.65
C THR A 43 6.63 8.89 -9.63
N ALA A 44 7.23 8.41 -10.73
CA ALA A 44 8.68 8.33 -10.87
C ALA A 44 9.34 9.71 -10.74
N ARG A 45 8.78 10.75 -11.39
CA ARG A 45 9.26 12.13 -11.27
C ARG A 45 9.12 12.69 -9.86
N GLN A 46 8.02 12.41 -9.19
CA GLN A 46 7.80 12.86 -7.81
C GLN A 46 8.81 12.20 -6.86
N ALA A 47 9.00 10.89 -6.97
CA ALA A 47 10.01 10.17 -6.20
C ALA A 47 11.42 10.72 -6.46
N GLN A 48 11.77 11.01 -7.72
CA GLN A 48 13.04 11.67 -8.06
C GLN A 48 13.23 13.01 -7.36
N ARG A 49 12.18 13.86 -7.35
CA ARG A 49 12.24 15.16 -6.66
C ARG A 49 12.40 15.01 -5.15
N VAL A 50 11.72 14.03 -4.55
CA VAL A 50 11.83 13.76 -3.11
C VAL A 50 13.23 13.24 -2.78
N VAL A 51 13.72 12.22 -3.48
CA VAL A 51 15.06 11.66 -3.25
C VAL A 51 16.13 12.74 -3.42
N ALA A 52 16.05 13.57 -4.47
CA ALA A 52 17.00 14.65 -4.69
C ALA A 52 16.97 15.74 -3.60
N ALA A 53 15.84 15.92 -2.91
CA ALA A 53 15.72 16.90 -1.83
C ALA A 53 16.29 16.41 -0.49
N TYR A 54 16.34 15.08 -0.28
CA TYR A 54 16.67 14.49 1.02
C TYR A 54 17.97 13.68 1.03
N ALA A 55 18.45 13.20 -0.11
CA ALA A 55 19.72 12.49 -0.19
C ALA A 55 20.90 13.44 0.09
N ASN A 56 21.91 12.91 0.76
CA ASN A 56 23.12 13.64 1.11
C ASN A 56 24.04 13.82 -0.10
N ASP A 57 24.11 12.82 -0.99
CA ASP A 57 25.01 12.78 -2.13
C ASP A 57 24.40 12.07 -3.37
N ALA A 58 25.07 12.23 -4.52
CA ALA A 58 24.64 11.63 -5.79
C ALA A 58 24.62 10.09 -5.78
N ASP A 59 25.52 9.46 -5.04
CA ASP A 59 25.57 7.99 -4.93
C ASP A 59 24.40 7.45 -4.11
N GLU A 60 24.01 8.15 -3.04
CA GLU A 60 22.81 7.81 -2.27
C GLU A 60 21.54 8.00 -3.09
N CYS A 61 21.45 9.07 -3.90
CA CYS A 61 20.34 9.26 -4.83
C CYS A 61 20.15 8.04 -5.75
N ARG A 62 21.24 7.57 -6.37
CA ARG A 62 21.21 6.42 -7.29
C ARG A 62 20.78 5.15 -6.59
N MET A 63 21.30 4.92 -5.38
CA MET A 63 20.95 3.76 -4.57
C MET A 63 19.45 3.75 -4.25
N LEU A 64 18.92 4.87 -3.74
CA LEU A 64 17.51 5.01 -3.36
C LEU A 64 16.57 4.88 -4.57
N LEU A 65 16.92 5.48 -5.71
CA LEU A 65 16.14 5.33 -6.93
C LEU A 65 16.17 3.90 -7.47
N SER A 66 17.30 3.22 -7.37
CA SER A 66 17.41 1.81 -7.77
C SER A 66 16.57 0.89 -6.88
N MET A 67 16.49 1.16 -5.57
CA MET A 67 15.61 0.43 -4.66
C MET A 67 14.13 0.60 -5.02
N LEU A 68 13.76 1.74 -5.57
CA LEU A 68 12.41 2.02 -6.07
C LEU A 68 12.17 1.49 -7.50
N GLY A 69 13.18 0.89 -8.14
CA GLY A 69 13.11 0.48 -9.55
C GLY A 69 13.06 1.64 -10.54
N ILE A 70 13.46 2.85 -10.14
CA ILE A 70 13.40 4.05 -10.96
C ILE A 70 14.74 4.25 -11.68
N GLY A 71 14.71 4.14 -13.01
CA GLY A 71 15.85 4.39 -13.87
C GLY A 71 16.21 5.88 -14.02
N PRO A 72 17.36 6.18 -14.64
CA PRO A 72 17.76 7.56 -14.92
C PRO A 72 16.70 8.23 -15.80
N SER A 73 16.22 9.41 -15.39
CA SER A 73 15.26 10.18 -16.18
C SER A 73 15.90 10.56 -17.51
N ASN A 74 15.34 10.07 -18.61
CA ASN A 74 15.63 10.63 -19.93
C ASN A 74 15.05 12.04 -19.95
N ARG A 75 15.90 13.05 -19.78
CA ARG A 75 15.51 14.44 -20.04
C ARG A 75 15.30 14.57 -21.56
N SER A 76 14.12 14.18 -22.02
CA SER A 76 13.63 14.51 -23.36
C SER A 76 13.01 15.89 -23.21
N GLU A 77 13.77 16.89 -23.62
CA GLU A 77 13.32 18.29 -23.70
C GLU A 77 12.28 18.47 -24.81
#